data_AF-A0A944DSW5-F1
#
_entry.id   AF-A0A944DSW5-F1
#
_cell.length_a   1.000
_cell.length_b   1.000
_cell.length_c   1.000
_cell.angle_alpha   90.00
_cell.angle_beta   90.00
_cell.angle_gamma   90.00
#
_symmetry.space_group_name_H-M   'P 1'
#
loop_
_entity.id
_entity.type
_entity.pdbx_description
1 polymer ?
#
loop_
_entity_poly.entity_id
_entity_poly.type
_entity_poly.pdbx_seq_one_letter_code
_entity_poly.pdbx_strand_id
1 'polypeptide(L)'
;MRATAERLGHLPPVVARLATSPHLLDGFLTLSAAFERTTLDPLARETVVMTVAVRNECHVCIAMHTGKLRALGADQDLIAALREARALPDERLEGVRQFTQEVLRTAGAVDDAGLRAFLAHGFTPQNALEVVMGIGTYTMSTLANRLVGV
;
A
#
# COMPACT_ATOMS: atom_id res chain seq x y z
N MET A 1 -23.90 -4.87 8.31
CA MET A 1 -24.12 -3.75 7.38
C MET A 1 -24.08 -2.37 8.06
N ARG A 2 -24.78 -2.13 9.18
CA ARG A 2 -24.65 -0.86 9.95
C ARG A 2 -23.28 -0.68 10.64
N ALA A 3 -22.73 -1.75 11.20
CA ALA A 3 -21.50 -1.70 12.01
C ALA A 3 -20.24 -1.19 11.26
N THR A 4 -20.15 -1.37 9.93
CA THR A 4 -18.95 -1.00 9.16
C THR A 4 -18.94 0.48 8.78
N ALA A 5 -20.11 1.07 8.50
CA ALA A 5 -20.27 2.50 8.23
C ALA A 5 -20.23 3.34 9.53
N GLU A 6 -20.81 2.82 10.62
CA GLU A 6 -20.85 3.50 11.92
C GLU A 6 -19.47 3.58 12.61
N ARG A 7 -18.55 2.66 12.30
CA ARG A 7 -17.22 2.60 12.95
C ARG A 7 -16.20 3.61 12.38
N LEU A 8 -16.49 4.27 11.26
CA LEU A 8 -15.49 5.07 10.53
C LEU A 8 -15.78 6.58 10.46
N GLY A 9 -16.91 7.07 10.98
CA GLY A 9 -17.22 8.50 11.18
C GLY A 9 -17.37 9.36 9.91
N HIS A 10 -16.50 9.17 8.91
CA HIS A 10 -16.54 9.74 7.59
C HIS A 10 -15.77 8.84 6.61
N LEU A 11 -16.50 8.09 5.76
CA LEU A 11 -15.87 7.33 4.67
C LEU A 11 -15.56 8.29 3.51
N PRO A 12 -14.31 8.36 3.01
CA PRO A 12 -14.02 9.08 1.78
C PRO A 12 -14.98 8.61 0.67
N PRO A 13 -15.49 9.51 -0.18
CA PRO A 13 -16.52 9.16 -1.17
C PRO A 13 -16.18 7.95 -2.05
N VAL A 14 -14.90 7.72 -2.33
CA VAL A 14 -14.42 6.57 -3.10
C VAL A 14 -14.58 5.25 -2.32
N VAL A 15 -14.29 5.24 -1.02
CA VAL A 15 -14.48 4.07 -0.15
C VAL A 15 -15.97 3.81 0.07
N ALA A 16 -16.79 4.87 0.07
CA ALA A 16 -18.24 4.74 0.12
C ALA A 16 -18.81 4.03 -1.13
N ARG A 17 -18.20 4.19 -2.32
CA ARG A 17 -18.61 3.43 -3.52
C ARG A 17 -18.34 1.93 -3.38
N LEU A 18 -17.33 1.53 -2.61
CA LEU A 18 -17.09 0.12 -2.30
C LEU A 18 -18.23 -0.50 -1.48
N ALA A 19 -19.05 0.32 -0.80
CA ALA A 19 -20.19 -0.16 -0.03
C ALA A 19 -21.28 -0.83 -0.90
N THR A 20 -21.27 -0.64 -2.23
CA THR A 20 -22.10 -1.40 -3.16
C THR A 20 -21.81 -2.91 -3.09
N SER A 21 -20.60 -3.31 -2.69
CA SER A 21 -20.26 -4.68 -2.30
C SER A 21 -19.84 -4.70 -0.81
N PRO A 22 -20.79 -4.91 0.12
CA PRO A 22 -20.50 -4.89 1.55
C PRO A 22 -19.42 -5.89 1.98
N HIS A 23 -19.34 -7.05 1.30
CA HIS A 23 -18.32 -8.07 1.57
C HIS A 23 -16.92 -7.63 1.14
N LEU A 24 -16.81 -6.93 -0.01
CA LEU A 24 -15.53 -6.36 -0.45
C LEU A 24 -15.05 -5.25 0.48
N LEU A 25 -15.97 -4.35 0.88
CA LEU A 25 -15.65 -3.28 1.83
C LEU A 25 -15.20 -3.85 3.18
N ASP A 26 -15.93 -4.82 3.74
CA ASP A 26 -15.59 -5.44 5.02
C ASP A 26 -14.25 -6.19 4.97
N GLY A 27 -14.01 -6.93 3.88
CA GLY A 27 -12.72 -7.59 3.63
C GLY A 27 -11.56 -6.60 3.55
N PHE A 28 -11.70 -5.52 2.78
CA PHE A 28 -10.69 -4.47 2.68
C PHE A 28 -10.42 -3.78 4.02
N LEU A 29 -11.46 -3.44 4.80
CA LEU A 29 -11.28 -2.78 6.09
C LEU A 29 -10.64 -3.70 7.12
N THR A 30 -10.97 -4.99 7.10
CA THR A 30 -10.37 -6.00 7.98
C THR A 30 -8.89 -6.18 7.66
N LEU A 31 -8.55 -6.35 6.37
CA LEU A 31 -7.19 -6.55 5.93
C LEU A 31 -6.32 -5.29 6.08
N SER A 32 -6.86 -4.10 5.78
CA SER A 32 -6.13 -2.84 6.00
C SER A 32 -5.86 -2.58 7.48
N ALA A 33 -6.82 -2.86 8.38
CA ALA A 33 -6.59 -2.77 9.82
C ALA A 33 -5.54 -3.78 10.30
N ALA A 34 -5.50 -4.99 9.73
CA ALA A 34 -4.45 -5.97 10.03
C ALA A 34 -3.08 -5.49 9.53
N PHE A 35 -3.02 -4.94 8.32
CA PHE A 35 -1.81 -4.36 7.75
C PHE A 35 -1.27 -3.19 8.59
N GLU A 36 -2.11 -2.33 9.16
CA GLU A 36 -1.65 -1.27 10.08
C GLU A 36 -0.99 -1.77 11.37
N ARG A 37 -1.20 -3.05 11.74
CA ARG A 37 -0.60 -3.68 12.93
C ARG A 37 0.65 -4.51 12.61
N THR A 38 1.09 -4.54 11.35
CA THR A 38 2.31 -5.26 10.97
C THR A 38 3.55 -4.63 11.59
N THR A 39 4.67 -5.35 11.54
CA THR A 39 5.97 -4.86 12.03
C THR A 39 6.67 -3.89 11.07
N LEU A 40 6.22 -3.75 9.82
CA LEU A 40 6.60 -2.64 8.95
C LEU A 40 6.24 -1.30 9.62
N ASP A 41 7.19 -0.37 9.67
CA ASP A 41 6.93 0.98 10.15
C ASP A 41 5.96 1.75 9.23
N PRO A 42 5.32 2.83 9.70
CA PRO A 42 4.29 3.52 8.94
C PRO A 42 4.74 4.01 7.55
N LEU A 43 5.98 4.49 7.40
CA LEU A 43 6.48 4.97 6.11
C LEU A 43 6.77 3.81 5.16
N ALA A 44 7.28 2.68 5.68
CA ALA A 44 7.43 1.46 4.89
C ALA A 44 6.07 0.92 4.42
N ARG A 45 5.04 0.92 5.28
CA ARG A 45 3.67 0.54 4.88
C ARG A 45 3.15 1.41 3.75
N GLU A 46 3.21 2.73 3.91
CA GLU A 46 2.76 3.67 2.88
C GLU A 46 3.59 3.59 1.58
N THR A 47 4.86 3.21 1.67
CA THR A 47 5.70 2.92 0.50
C THR A 47 5.17 1.73 -0.30
N VAL A 48 4.76 0.63 0.37
CA VAL A 48 4.09 -0.50 -0.31
C VAL A 48 2.80 -0.01 -0.97
N VAL A 49 1.96 0.73 -0.24
CA VAL A 49 0.67 1.20 -0.77
C VAL A 49 0.83 2.09 -1.99
N MET A 50 1.70 3.10 -1.90
CA MET A 50 1.98 4.02 -3.00
C MET A 50 2.55 3.28 -4.21
N THR A 51 3.42 2.30 -4.00
CA THR A 51 3.98 1.49 -5.10
C THR A 51 2.89 0.73 -5.85
N VAL A 52 1.96 0.10 -5.12
CA VAL A 52 0.79 -0.60 -5.72
C VAL A 52 -0.14 0.40 -6.40
N ALA A 53 -0.44 1.54 -5.76
CA ALA A 53 -1.34 2.56 -6.29
C ALA A 53 -0.82 3.22 -7.56
N VAL A 54 0.47 3.53 -7.63
CA VAL A 54 1.13 4.09 -8.82
C VAL A 54 1.20 3.07 -9.94
N ARG A 55 1.61 1.82 -9.64
CA ARG A 55 1.59 0.72 -10.63
C ARG A 55 0.21 0.54 -11.25
N ASN A 56 -0.82 0.54 -10.41
CA ASN A 56 -2.18 0.33 -10.86
C ASN A 56 -2.81 1.62 -11.38
N GLU A 57 -2.13 2.77 -11.35
CA GLU A 57 -2.63 4.09 -11.76
C GLU A 57 -3.90 4.55 -11.00
N CYS A 58 -4.08 4.14 -9.74
CA CYS A 58 -5.23 4.59 -8.94
C CYS A 58 -5.01 6.04 -8.44
N HIS A 59 -5.41 7.04 -9.22
CA HIS A 59 -5.19 8.46 -8.90
C HIS A 59 -5.78 8.89 -7.55
N VAL A 60 -6.97 8.40 -7.21
CA VAL A 60 -7.60 8.66 -5.91
C VAL A 60 -6.80 8.03 -4.76
N CYS A 61 -6.31 6.80 -4.93
CA CYS A 61 -5.45 6.15 -3.94
C CYS A 61 -4.13 6.93 -3.78
N ILE A 62 -3.51 7.33 -4.89
CA ILE A 62 -2.29 8.15 -4.89
C ILE A 62 -2.52 9.46 -4.12
N ALA A 63 -3.65 10.14 -4.35
CA ALA A 63 -3.98 11.37 -3.64
C ALA A 63 -4.20 11.15 -2.13
N MET A 64 -4.96 10.13 -1.75
CA MET A 64 -5.22 9.80 -0.34
C MET A 64 -3.94 9.43 0.41
N HIS A 65 -3.11 8.55 -0.17
CA HIS A 65 -1.87 8.09 0.46
C HIS A 65 -0.76 9.16 0.40
N THR A 66 -0.79 10.08 -0.57
CA THR A 66 0.01 11.32 -0.50
C THR A 66 -0.35 12.13 0.75
N GLY A 67 -1.65 12.28 1.06
CA GLY A 67 -2.11 12.95 2.26
C GLY A 67 -1.64 12.27 3.54
N LYS A 68 -1.68 10.93 3.59
CA LYS A 68 -1.20 10.14 4.73
C LYS A 68 0.30 10.23 4.92
N LEU A 69 1.10 10.16 3.85
CA LEU A 69 2.54 10.39 3.90
C LEU A 69 2.87 11.77 4.48
N ARG A 70 2.18 12.84 4.05
CA ARG A 70 2.35 14.18 4.63
C ARG A 70 2.04 14.20 6.13
N ALA A 71 0.96 13.55 6.54
CA ALA A 71 0.57 13.45 7.95
C ALA A 71 1.58 12.67 8.81
N LEU A 72 2.31 11.73 8.21
CA LEU A 72 3.43 11.00 8.83
C LEU A 72 4.74 11.80 8.85
N GLY A 73 4.76 13.02 8.29
CA GLY A 73 5.97 13.84 8.22
C GLY A 73 6.95 13.43 7.12
N ALA A 74 6.49 12.72 6.08
CA ALA A 74 7.34 12.37 4.94
C ALA A 74 7.80 13.62 4.18
N ASP A 75 9.08 13.66 3.81
CA ASP A 75 9.66 14.73 3.01
C ASP A 75 8.99 14.85 1.64
N GLN A 76 8.94 16.07 1.10
CA GLN A 76 8.34 16.31 -0.22
C GLN A 76 9.04 15.54 -1.34
N ASP A 77 10.36 15.38 -1.25
CA ASP A 77 11.16 14.66 -2.25
C ASP A 77 10.82 13.16 -2.26
N LEU A 78 10.61 12.57 -1.08
CA LEU A 78 10.15 11.18 -0.96
C LEU A 78 8.76 11.01 -1.58
N ILE A 79 7.83 11.91 -1.28
CA ILE A 79 6.47 11.89 -1.83
C ILE A 79 6.49 12.03 -3.35
N ALA A 80 7.28 12.97 -3.88
CA ALA A 80 7.41 13.19 -5.32
C ALA A 80 8.01 11.95 -6.01
N ALA A 81 9.10 11.39 -5.46
CA ALA A 81 9.72 10.19 -6.00
C ALA A 81 8.77 8.99 -6.04
N LEU A 82 7.98 8.77 -4.98
CA LEU A 82 6.95 7.73 -4.95
C LEU A 82 5.89 7.94 -6.04
N ARG A 83 5.36 9.16 -6.17
CA ARG A 83 4.31 9.50 -7.17
C ARG A 83 4.79 9.34 -8.61
N GLU A 84 6.06 9.64 -8.85
CA GLU A 84 6.69 9.60 -10.17
C GLU A 84 7.35 8.25 -10.48
N ALA A 85 7.22 7.26 -9.58
CA ALA A 85 7.86 5.95 -9.68
C ALA A 85 9.38 6.01 -9.89
N ARG A 86 10.05 7.00 -9.28
CA ARG A 86 11.52 7.14 -9.30
C ARG A 86 12.16 6.47 -8.09
N ALA A 87 13.47 6.33 -8.12
CA ALA A 87 14.25 5.91 -6.96
C ALA A 87 14.01 6.86 -5.77
N LEU A 88 13.84 6.28 -4.58
CA LEU A 88 13.59 7.04 -3.36
C LEU A 88 14.91 7.53 -2.74
N PRO A 89 14.92 8.70 -2.08
CA PRO A 89 16.11 9.23 -1.42
C PRO A 89 16.49 8.46 -0.14
N ASP A 90 15.54 7.75 0.47
CA ASP A 90 15.76 6.87 1.62
C ASP A 90 16.02 5.44 1.13
N GLU A 91 17.23 4.92 1.37
CA GLU A 91 17.63 3.59 0.90
C GLU A 91 16.79 2.46 1.50
N ARG A 92 16.34 2.61 2.76
CA ARG A 92 15.51 1.60 3.42
C ARG A 92 14.13 1.55 2.77
N LEU A 93 13.51 2.70 2.51
CA LEU A 93 12.24 2.76 1.79
C LEU A 93 12.38 2.37 0.31
N GLU A 94 13.50 2.69 -0.33
CA GLU A 94 13.80 2.23 -1.69
C GLU A 94 13.85 0.70 -1.75
N GLY A 95 14.44 0.04 -0.74
CA GLY A 95 14.39 -1.41 -0.60
C GLY A 95 12.97 -1.96 -0.56
N VAL A 96 12.05 -1.29 0.16
CA VAL A 96 10.62 -1.65 0.17
C VAL A 96 9.97 -1.47 -1.20
N ARG A 97 10.23 -0.33 -1.87
CA ARG A 97 9.67 -0.02 -3.19
C ARG A 97 10.11 -1.06 -4.22
N GLN A 98 11.41 -1.35 -4.29
CA GLN A 98 12.00 -2.32 -5.22
C GLN A 98 11.49 -3.72 -4.94
N PHE A 99 11.48 -4.16 -3.68
CA PHE A 99 10.98 -5.49 -3.33
C PHE A 99 9.48 -5.64 -3.64
N THR A 100 8.67 -4.61 -3.38
CA THR A 100 7.24 -4.60 -3.76
C THR A 100 7.07 -4.74 -5.28
N GLN A 101 7.85 -4.01 -6.07
CA GLN A 101 7.83 -4.11 -7.53
C GLN A 101 8.25 -5.50 -8.01
N GLU A 102 9.28 -6.08 -7.40
CA GLU A 102 9.81 -7.39 -7.74
C GLU A 102 8.78 -8.50 -7.46
N VAL A 103 8.15 -8.51 -6.28
CA VAL A 103 7.06 -9.43 -5.94
C VAL A 103 5.92 -9.34 -6.96
N LEU A 104 5.51 -8.12 -7.32
CA LEU A 104 4.45 -7.90 -8.31
C LEU A 104 4.85 -8.36 -9.72
N ARG A 105 6.11 -8.17 -10.11
CA ARG A 105 6.63 -8.51 -11.44
C ARG A 105 6.78 -10.02 -11.62
N THR A 106 7.20 -10.72 -10.58
CA THR A 106 7.44 -12.18 -10.60
C THR A 106 6.25 -12.99 -10.11
N ALA A 107 5.14 -12.33 -9.76
CA ALA A 107 4.00 -12.97 -9.10
C ALA A 107 4.41 -13.76 -7.84
N GLY A 108 5.34 -13.21 -7.06
CA GLY A 108 5.86 -13.80 -5.83
C GLY A 108 7.02 -14.79 -6.01
N ALA A 109 7.41 -15.12 -7.25
CA ALA A 109 8.61 -15.91 -7.54
C ALA A 109 9.90 -15.07 -7.44
N VAL A 110 10.08 -14.38 -6.31
CA VAL A 110 11.31 -13.65 -6.00
C VAL A 110 12.41 -14.65 -5.68
N ASP A 111 13.55 -14.52 -6.34
CA ASP A 111 14.70 -15.39 -6.09
C ASP A 111 15.41 -15.05 -4.77
N ASP A 112 16.33 -15.91 -4.35
CA ASP A 112 17.05 -15.71 -3.09
C ASP A 112 17.90 -14.42 -3.11
N ALA A 113 18.34 -13.97 -4.28
CA ALA A 113 19.12 -12.74 -4.40
C ALA A 113 18.25 -11.51 -4.12
N GLY A 114 17.05 -11.46 -4.69
CA GLY A 114 16.06 -10.41 -4.44
C GLY A 114 15.60 -10.38 -2.99
N LEU A 115 15.34 -11.55 -2.39
CA LEU A 115 15.00 -11.61 -0.97
C LEU A 115 16.18 -11.13 -0.09
N ARG A 116 17.41 -11.59 -0.34
CA ARG A 116 18.59 -11.12 0.40
C ARG A 116 18.81 -9.62 0.28
N ALA A 117 18.59 -9.04 -0.91
CA ALA A 117 18.71 -7.60 -1.12
C ALA A 117 17.72 -6.82 -0.25
N PHE A 118 16.47 -7.25 -0.17
CA PHE A 118 15.47 -6.64 0.73
C PHE A 118 15.89 -6.73 2.20
N LEU A 119 16.35 -7.91 2.64
CA LEU A 119 16.80 -8.12 4.03
C LEU A 119 18.03 -7.27 4.38
N ALA A 120 18.91 -6.99 3.41
CA ALA A 120 20.09 -6.16 3.61
C ALA A 120 19.77 -4.70 4.00
N HIS A 121 18.55 -4.21 3.71
CA HIS A 121 18.06 -2.91 4.18
C HIS A 121 17.54 -2.93 5.64
N GLY A 122 17.80 -4.04 6.37
CA GLY A 122 17.40 -4.20 7.77
C GLY A 122 15.94 -4.62 7.94
N PHE A 123 15.36 -5.26 6.93
CA PHE A 123 14.05 -5.92 7.03
C PHE A 123 14.19 -7.39 7.36
N THR A 124 13.09 -8.00 7.76
CA THR A 124 13.01 -9.41 8.15
C THR A 124 12.22 -10.25 7.15
N PRO A 125 12.33 -11.59 7.17
CA PRO A 125 11.45 -12.45 6.39
C PRO A 125 9.96 -12.24 6.71
N GLN A 126 9.64 -11.87 7.96
CA GLN A 126 8.29 -11.45 8.34
C GLN A 126 7.86 -10.21 7.55
N ASN A 127 8.71 -9.18 7.46
CA ASN A 127 8.39 -7.97 6.69
C ASN A 127 8.18 -8.29 5.21
N ALA A 128 8.89 -9.27 4.64
CA ALA A 128 8.67 -9.69 3.26
C ALA A 128 7.24 -10.24 3.04
N LEU A 129 6.73 -11.04 3.98
CA LEU A 129 5.35 -11.52 3.95
C LEU A 129 4.34 -10.40 4.23
N GLU A 130 4.69 -9.43 5.07
CA GLU A 130 3.85 -8.25 5.32
C GLU A 130 3.75 -7.36 4.05
N VAL A 131 4.80 -7.27 3.24
CA VAL A 131 4.72 -6.64 1.89
C VAL A 131 3.71 -7.38 1.01
N VAL A 132 3.69 -8.72 1.02
CA VAL A 132 2.68 -9.51 0.29
C VAL A 132 1.26 -9.21 0.78
N MET A 133 1.06 -9.12 2.10
CA MET A 133 -0.23 -8.71 2.68
C MET A 133 -0.65 -7.31 2.20
N GLY A 134 0.29 -6.36 2.20
CA GLY A 134 0.07 -5.01 1.69
C GLY A 134 -0.33 -5.00 0.21
N ILE A 135 0.40 -5.75 -0.62
CA ILE A 135 0.10 -5.92 -2.05
C ILE A 135 -1.32 -6.44 -2.24
N GLY A 136 -1.70 -7.54 -1.59
CA GLY A 136 -3.04 -8.11 -1.72
C GLY A 136 -4.14 -7.13 -1.29
N THR A 137 -3.96 -6.51 -0.11
CA THR A 137 -4.90 -5.56 0.47
C THR A 137 -5.16 -4.36 -0.44
N TYR A 138 -4.09 -3.75 -0.94
CA TYR A 138 -4.20 -2.54 -1.74
C TYR A 138 -4.40 -2.82 -3.23
N THR A 139 -4.16 -4.04 -3.72
CA THR A 139 -4.66 -4.47 -5.04
C THR A 139 -6.18 -4.47 -5.06
N MET A 140 -6.85 -5.02 -4.03
CA MET A 140 -8.32 -4.96 -3.96
C MET A 140 -8.83 -3.51 -4.00
N SER A 141 -8.25 -2.63 -3.18
CA SER A 141 -8.67 -1.22 -3.09
C SER A 141 -8.40 -0.46 -4.39
N THR A 142 -7.20 -0.59 -4.96
CA THR A 142 -6.82 0.14 -6.18
C THR A 142 -7.61 -0.31 -7.40
N LEU A 143 -7.84 -1.62 -7.57
CA LEU A 143 -8.67 -2.14 -8.66
C LEU A 143 -10.13 -1.71 -8.49
N ALA A 144 -10.70 -1.86 -7.30
CA ALA A 144 -12.09 -1.52 -7.06
C ALA A 144 -12.32 -0.01 -7.22
N ASN A 145 -11.44 0.84 -6.67
CA ASN A 145 -11.54 2.29 -6.79
C ASN A 145 -11.45 2.76 -8.24
N ARG A 146 -10.56 2.17 -9.07
CA ARG A 146 -10.49 2.47 -10.51
C ARG A 146 -11.71 2.01 -11.28
N LEU A 147 -12.25 0.84 -10.92
CA LEU A 147 -13.43 0.30 -11.58
C LEU A 147 -14.66 1.20 -11.35
N VAL A 148 -14.80 1.74 -10.14
CA VAL A 148 -15.99 2.50 -9.73
C VAL A 148 -15.78 4.02 -9.71
N GLY A 149 -14.56 4.53 -9.92
CA GLY A 149 -14.19 5.93 -9.79
C GLY A 149 -12.97 6.24 -10.66
N VAL A 150 -13.06 7.36 -11.40
CA VAL A 150 -12.09 7.82 -12.41
C VAL A 150 -10.63 7.75 -11.95
#